data_AF-A0A3R7NPQ9-F1
#
_entry.id   AF-A0A3R7NPQ9-F1
#
_cell.length_a   1.000
_cell.length_b   1.000
_cell.length_c   1.000
_cell.angle_alpha   90.00
_cell.angle_beta   90.00
_cell.angle_gamma   90.00
#
_symmetry.space_group_name_H-M   'P 1'
#
loop_
_entity.id
_entity.type
_entity.pdbx_description
1 polymer ?
#
loop_
_entity_poly.entity_id
_entity_poly.type
_entity_poly.pdbx_seq_one_letter_code
_entity_poly.pdbx_strand_id
1 'polypeptide(L)'
;MKNYGLLFLLSFFSLTFISSCSITPMVDNQILLPSIVGYWEDDNGILSQFQKNGTFKTISTDGSSSILATGFYSEKANQGIDIQLTSLIRSTSEKIQCKFIEYSKLTCIAQNKKQFYLRRTHLTEVPVTKPQNDNVIVTSAEDLNNPNPSPSMIYYK
;
A
#
# COMPACT_ATOMS: atom_id res chain seq x y z
N MET A 1 -0.88 -23.69 -72.98
CA MET A 1 -2.10 -24.03 -73.75
C MET A 1 -2.90 -25.06 -72.96
N LYS A 2 -4.22 -24.86 -72.90
CA LYS A 2 -5.29 -25.78 -72.45
C LYS A 2 -5.54 -25.97 -70.94
N ASN A 3 -6.57 -25.24 -70.50
CA ASN A 3 -7.51 -25.56 -69.42
C ASN A 3 -8.21 -26.92 -69.63
N TYR A 4 -8.74 -27.52 -68.55
CA TYR A 4 -10.18 -27.64 -68.22
C TYR A 4 -10.48 -28.88 -67.35
N GLY A 5 -11.48 -28.75 -66.46
CA GLY A 5 -12.20 -29.86 -65.81
C GLY A 5 -12.10 -29.80 -64.28
N LEU A 6 -13.02 -29.22 -63.49
CA LEU A 6 -14.50 -29.28 -63.42
C LEU A 6 -15.03 -30.60 -62.79
N LEU A 7 -15.74 -30.44 -61.65
CA LEU A 7 -16.68 -31.35 -60.95
C LEU A 7 -16.05 -32.47 -60.07
N PHE A 8 -16.57 -32.90 -58.91
CA PHE A 8 -17.79 -32.62 -58.13
C PHE A 8 -17.67 -33.31 -56.73
N LEU A 9 -18.35 -32.75 -55.73
CA LEU A 9 -19.02 -33.42 -54.57
C LEU A 9 -18.27 -33.88 -53.29
N LEU A 10 -18.75 -33.28 -52.19
CA LEU A 10 -19.20 -33.88 -50.92
C LEU A 10 -18.21 -34.65 -50.05
N SER A 11 -17.81 -34.01 -48.94
CA SER A 11 -18.13 -34.59 -47.62
C SER A 11 -18.18 -33.51 -46.53
N PHE A 12 -19.38 -33.27 -46.03
CA PHE A 12 -19.62 -32.58 -44.77
C PHE A 12 -19.30 -33.55 -43.63
N PHE A 13 -18.16 -33.38 -42.96
CA PHE A 13 -18.04 -33.75 -41.55
C PHE A 13 -16.89 -32.96 -40.91
N SER A 14 -17.15 -31.69 -40.56
CA SER A 14 -16.28 -30.98 -39.62
C SER A 14 -16.59 -31.49 -38.22
N LEU A 15 -15.76 -32.39 -37.71
CA LEU A 15 -15.70 -32.69 -36.27
C LEU A 15 -15.14 -31.45 -35.56
N THR A 16 -16.03 -30.65 -34.99
CA THR A 16 -15.66 -29.59 -34.06
C THR A 16 -15.23 -30.23 -32.75
N PHE A 17 -13.92 -30.37 -32.56
CA PHE A 17 -13.38 -30.65 -31.23
C PHE A 17 -13.64 -29.43 -30.35
N ILE A 18 -14.56 -29.57 -29.40
CA ILE A 18 -14.77 -28.59 -28.34
C ILE A 18 -13.58 -28.75 -27.38
N SER A 19 -12.51 -28.01 -27.63
CA SER A 19 -11.40 -27.89 -26.69
C SER A 19 -11.89 -27.14 -25.46
N SER A 20 -12.19 -27.86 -24.39
CA SER A 20 -12.47 -27.28 -23.08
C SER A 20 -11.16 -26.77 -22.48
N CYS A 21 -10.83 -25.52 -22.82
CA CYS A 21 -9.79 -24.80 -22.09
C CYS A 21 -10.34 -24.50 -20.69
N SER A 22 -10.02 -25.37 -19.72
CA SER A 22 -10.22 -25.07 -18.32
C SER A 22 -9.27 -23.92 -17.98
N ILE A 23 -9.79 -22.68 -17.99
CA ILE A 23 -9.09 -21.51 -17.49
C ILE A 23 -8.98 -21.73 -15.98
N THR A 24 -7.87 -22.31 -15.53
CA THR A 24 -7.49 -22.20 -14.12
C THR A 24 -7.23 -20.71 -13.88
N PRO A 25 -7.97 -20.03 -12.99
CA PRO A 25 -7.55 -18.71 -12.57
C PRO A 25 -6.20 -18.89 -11.89
N MET A 26 -5.13 -18.46 -12.55
CA MET A 26 -3.88 -18.19 -11.85
C MET A 26 -4.24 -17.15 -10.80
N VAL A 27 -4.19 -17.54 -9.53
CA VAL A 27 -4.11 -16.59 -8.43
C VAL A 27 -2.85 -15.79 -8.72
N ASP A 28 -3.03 -14.60 -9.28
CA ASP A 28 -1.98 -13.61 -9.38
C ASP A 28 -1.56 -13.33 -7.94
N ASN A 29 -0.46 -13.94 -7.53
CA ASN A 29 0.18 -13.63 -6.27
C ASN A 29 0.82 -12.27 -6.47
N GLN A 30 -0.03 -11.23 -6.48
CA GLN A 30 0.38 -9.85 -6.65
C GLN A 30 1.44 -9.60 -5.61
N ILE A 31 2.69 -9.44 -6.07
CA ILE A 31 3.75 -8.87 -5.26
C ILE A 31 3.26 -7.46 -4.95
N LEU A 32 2.59 -7.30 -3.81
CA LEU A 32 2.16 -6.01 -3.30
C LEU A 32 3.44 -5.20 -3.11
N LEU A 33 3.73 -4.26 -4.00
CA LEU A 33 4.85 -3.35 -3.77
C LEU A 33 4.57 -2.56 -2.49
N PRO A 34 5.59 -2.32 -1.64
CA PRO A 34 5.41 -1.51 -0.45
C PRO A 34 4.92 -0.11 -0.85
N SER A 35 3.72 0.27 -0.39
CA SER A 35 3.22 1.62 -0.59
C SER A 35 3.91 2.57 0.38
N ILE A 36 4.33 3.74 -0.09
CA ILE A 36 4.84 4.83 0.77
C ILE A 36 3.71 5.60 1.46
N VAL A 37 2.51 5.60 0.88
CA VAL A 37 1.38 6.41 1.36
C VAL A 37 0.99 6.03 2.79
N GLY A 38 0.80 7.02 3.64
CA GLY A 38 0.37 6.88 5.03
C GLY A 38 1.33 7.53 6.01
N TYR A 39 1.32 7.05 7.25
CA TYR A 39 2.04 7.64 8.36
C TYR A 39 3.30 6.84 8.73
N TRP A 40 4.36 7.59 8.96
CA TRP A 40 5.67 7.08 9.27
C TRP A 40 6.30 7.87 10.41
N GLU A 41 7.04 7.22 11.28
CA GLU A 41 7.62 7.85 12.47
C GLU A 41 9.14 7.69 12.46
N ASP A 42 9.86 8.75 12.83
CA ASP A 42 11.31 8.71 12.99
C ASP A 42 11.71 8.31 14.42
N ASP A 43 13.02 8.11 14.65
CA ASP A 43 13.54 7.76 15.99
C ASP A 43 13.36 8.88 17.04
N ASN A 44 13.02 10.10 16.64
CA ASN A 44 12.74 11.23 17.52
C ASN A 44 11.24 11.41 17.78
N GLY A 45 10.40 10.51 17.27
CA GLY A 45 8.95 10.58 17.36
C GLY A 45 8.31 11.58 16.40
N ILE A 46 9.01 12.13 15.39
CA ILE A 46 8.37 13.03 14.41
C ILE A 46 7.55 12.20 13.42
N LEU A 47 6.28 12.59 13.25
CA LEU A 47 5.35 11.91 12.37
C LEU A 47 5.39 12.49 10.96
N SER A 48 5.84 11.71 9.99
CA SER A 48 5.83 11.99 8.56
C SER A 48 4.58 11.42 7.90
N GLN A 49 3.83 12.23 7.14
CA GLN A 49 2.66 11.80 6.39
C GLN A 49 2.89 11.94 4.88
N PHE A 50 2.75 10.83 4.17
CA PHE A 50 2.77 10.76 2.70
C PHE A 50 1.34 10.60 2.19
N GLN A 51 0.87 11.55 1.40
CA GLN A 51 -0.49 11.52 0.86
C GLN A 51 -0.51 11.04 -0.59
N LYS A 52 -1.60 10.38 -1.00
CA LYS A 52 -1.77 9.83 -2.36
C LYS A 52 -1.57 10.85 -3.49
N ASN A 53 -1.75 12.14 -3.21
CA ASN A 53 -1.57 13.24 -4.17
C ASN A 53 -0.10 13.70 -4.32
N GLY A 54 0.86 13.02 -3.68
CA GLY A 54 2.28 13.39 -3.72
C GLY A 54 2.69 14.48 -2.72
N THR A 55 1.79 14.92 -1.84
CA THR A 55 2.14 15.87 -0.78
C THR A 55 2.73 15.17 0.44
N PHE A 56 3.59 15.90 1.14
CA PHE A 56 4.32 15.45 2.31
C PHE A 56 4.18 16.48 3.44
N LYS A 57 4.03 16.02 4.67
CA LYS A 57 4.13 16.89 5.85
C LYS A 57 4.73 16.14 7.04
N THR A 58 5.37 16.89 7.93
CA THR A 58 5.82 16.40 9.23
C THR A 58 5.02 17.06 10.35
N ILE A 59 4.72 16.29 11.39
CA ILE A 59 3.84 16.64 12.50
C ILE A 59 4.55 16.30 13.81
N SER A 60 4.45 17.18 14.81
CA SER A 60 4.94 16.91 16.16
C SER A 60 4.08 15.88 16.89
N THR A 61 4.70 15.02 17.69
CA THR A 61 4.02 14.03 18.56
C THR A 61 4.04 14.42 20.04
N ASP A 62 4.50 15.62 20.37
CA ASP A 62 4.50 16.20 21.73
C ASP A 62 3.09 16.53 22.28
N GLY A 63 2.03 16.05 21.62
CA GLY A 63 0.63 16.34 21.94
C GLY A 63 0.06 17.58 21.23
N SER A 64 0.89 18.46 20.65
CA SER A 64 0.42 19.65 19.93
C SER A 64 -0.16 19.34 18.54
N SER A 65 0.25 18.23 17.92
CA SER A 65 -0.04 17.91 16.52
C SER A 65 0.32 19.04 15.54
N SER A 66 1.30 19.87 15.89
CA SER A 66 1.75 21.01 15.09
C SER A 66 2.47 20.55 13.82
N ILE A 67 2.25 21.25 12.70
CA ILE A 67 2.95 20.97 11.43
C ILE A 67 4.35 21.58 11.51
N LEU A 68 5.38 20.76 11.36
CA LEU A 68 6.78 21.17 11.45
C LEU A 68 7.41 21.48 10.09
N ALA A 69 6.96 20.78 9.04
CA ALA A 69 7.38 20.97 7.66
C ALA A 69 6.31 20.54 6.68
N THR A 70 6.33 21.11 5.47
CA THR A 70 5.47 20.73 4.35
C THR A 70 6.30 20.51 3.10
N GLY A 71 5.79 19.78 2.12
CA GLY A 71 6.53 19.50 0.92
C GLY A 71 5.82 18.58 -0.05
N PHE A 72 6.61 18.05 -0.97
CA PHE A 72 6.18 17.08 -1.98
C PHE A 72 7.16 15.92 -2.03
N TYR A 73 6.68 14.77 -2.46
CA TYR A 73 7.53 13.61 -2.71
C TYR A 73 7.24 13.01 -4.07
N SER A 74 8.23 12.29 -4.59
CA SER A 74 8.09 11.50 -5.80
C SER A 74 8.77 10.14 -5.60
N GLU A 75 8.07 9.08 -5.97
CA GLU A 75 8.66 7.75 -6.06
C GLU A 75 9.59 7.68 -7.29
N LYS A 76 10.69 6.96 -7.12
CA LYS A 76 11.74 6.72 -8.13
C LYS A 76 11.83 5.22 -8.39
N ALA A 77 12.55 4.87 -9.46
CA ALA A 77 12.91 3.47 -9.71
C ALA A 77 13.60 2.83 -8.49
N ASN A 78 13.51 1.50 -8.37
CA ASN A 78 14.13 0.73 -7.29
C ASN A 78 13.68 1.13 -5.87
N GLN A 79 12.40 1.47 -5.71
CA GLN A 79 11.78 1.79 -4.41
C GLN A 79 12.43 3.00 -3.71
N GLY A 80 12.99 3.92 -4.50
CA GLY A 80 13.51 5.19 -4.02
C GLY A 80 12.40 6.23 -3.88
N ILE A 81 12.55 7.18 -2.97
CA ILE A 81 11.64 8.29 -2.76
C ILE A 81 12.48 9.56 -2.61
N ASP A 82 12.24 10.53 -3.49
CA ASP A 82 12.80 11.87 -3.32
C ASP A 82 11.74 12.76 -2.67
N ILE A 83 12.12 13.41 -1.58
CA ILE A 83 11.28 14.37 -0.84
C ILE A 83 11.92 15.74 -0.96
N GLN A 84 11.09 16.74 -1.26
CA GLN A 84 11.43 18.15 -1.16
C GLN A 84 10.54 18.76 -0.08
N LEU A 85 11.13 19.21 1.02
CA LEU A 85 10.39 19.79 2.13
C LEU A 85 10.89 21.18 2.47
N THR A 86 10.02 21.96 3.08
CA THR A 86 10.30 23.25 3.70
C THR A 86 9.93 23.17 5.17
N SER A 87 10.92 23.38 6.03
CA SER A 87 10.72 23.50 7.47
C SER A 87 10.00 24.80 7.79
N LEU A 88 8.88 24.72 8.49
CA LEU A 88 8.12 25.89 8.95
C LEU A 88 8.77 26.53 10.19
N ILE A 89 9.47 25.72 11.00
CA ILE A 89 10.13 26.19 12.22
C ILE A 89 11.47 26.87 11.94
N ARG A 90 12.14 26.53 10.83
CA ARG A 90 13.48 27.07 10.47
C ARG A 90 13.47 27.89 9.19
N SER A 91 12.37 27.92 8.45
CA SER A 91 12.26 28.60 7.15
C SER A 91 13.32 28.16 6.12
N THR A 92 13.69 26.88 6.16
CA THR A 92 14.69 26.29 5.26
C THR A 92 14.09 25.16 4.45
N SER A 93 14.46 25.07 3.17
CA SER A 93 14.11 23.94 2.31
C SER A 93 15.27 22.96 2.17
N GLU A 94 14.96 21.66 2.15
CA GLU A 94 15.96 20.61 1.96
C GLU A 94 15.41 19.47 1.09
N LYS A 95 16.33 18.74 0.46
CA LYS A 95 16.04 17.49 -0.24
C LYS A 95 16.43 16.30 0.64
N ILE A 96 15.53 15.32 0.72
CA ILE A 96 15.76 14.05 1.42
C ILE A 96 15.54 12.91 0.43
N GLN A 97 16.41 11.92 0.48
CA GLN A 97 16.30 10.72 -0.33
C GLN A 97 16.06 9.53 0.57
N CYS A 98 14.92 8.86 0.40
CA CYS A 98 14.55 7.68 1.15
C CYS A 98 14.54 6.45 0.24
N LYS A 99 14.73 5.28 0.82
CA LYS A 99 14.59 3.99 0.14
C LYS A 99 13.99 2.97 1.10
N PHE A 100 13.12 2.11 0.59
CA PHE A 100 12.66 0.94 1.34
C PHE A 100 13.81 -0.01 1.64
N ILE A 101 13.95 -0.34 2.92
CA ILE A 101 14.80 -1.46 3.39
C ILE A 101 13.93 -2.71 3.52
N GLU A 102 12.71 -2.52 4.02
CA GLU A 102 11.65 -3.52 4.20
C GLU A 102 10.30 -2.79 4.10
N TYR A 103 9.19 -3.54 4.07
CA TYR A 103 7.84 -2.98 3.89
C TYR A 103 7.48 -1.88 4.89
N SER A 104 7.96 -1.98 6.12
CA SER A 104 7.64 -1.08 7.23
C SER A 104 8.78 -0.15 7.61
N LYS A 105 9.88 -0.08 6.83
CA LYS A 105 11.04 0.75 7.18
C LYS A 105 11.74 1.34 5.97
N LEU A 106 12.04 2.63 6.08
CA LEU A 106 12.81 3.41 5.11
C LEU A 106 14.14 3.82 5.72
N THR A 107 15.19 3.79 4.91
CA THR A 107 16.43 4.54 5.18
C THR A 107 16.36 5.86 4.44
N CYS A 108 16.60 6.97 5.13
CA CYS A 108 16.56 8.32 4.57
C CYS A 108 17.88 9.03 4.77
N ILE A 109 18.32 9.79 3.76
CA ILE A 109 19.54 10.60 3.80
C ILE A 109 19.14 12.04 3.45
N ALA A 110 19.40 12.96 4.38
CA ALA A 110 19.18 14.40 4.17
C ALA A 110 20.34 15.04 3.41
N GLN A 111 20.15 16.25 2.90
CA GLN A 111 21.14 16.98 2.12
C GLN A 111 22.48 17.20 2.86
N ASN A 112 22.44 17.31 4.19
CA ASN A 112 23.63 17.40 5.04
C ASN A 112 24.32 16.04 5.30
N LYS A 113 23.94 14.98 4.57
CA LYS A 113 24.40 13.59 4.71
C LYS A 113 24.00 12.93 6.04
N LYS A 114 23.14 13.54 6.86
CA LYS A 114 22.58 12.89 8.04
C LYS A 114 21.64 11.78 7.59
N GLN A 115 21.87 10.57 8.10
CA GLN A 115 21.00 9.43 7.90
C GLN A 115 20.01 9.30 9.07
N PHE A 116 18.79 8.91 8.75
CA PHE A 116 17.76 8.57 9.74
C PHE A 116 16.83 7.50 9.15
N TYR A 117 15.99 6.93 10.01
CA TYR A 117 15.02 5.91 9.60
C TYR A 117 13.61 6.42 9.79
N LEU A 118 12.70 5.96 8.93
CA LEU A 118 11.26 6.10 9.12
C LEU A 118 10.66 4.70 9.24
N ARG A 119 9.76 4.50 10.21
CA ARG A 119 9.03 3.26 10.41
C ARG A 119 7.54 3.47 10.23
N ARG A 120 6.83 2.50 9.66
CA ARG A 120 5.36 2.52 9.63
C ARG A 120 4.83 2.63 11.05
N THR A 121 3.94 3.59 11.28
CA THR A 121 3.22 3.68 12.56
C THR A 121 1.83 3.06 12.45
N HIS A 122 1.23 2.72 13.58
CA HIS A 122 -0.13 2.18 13.71
C HIS A 122 -1.21 3.11 13.14
N LEU A 123 -0.89 4.42 12.99
CA LEU A 123 -1.77 5.39 12.34
C LEU A 123 -1.92 5.16 10.83
N THR A 124 -1.03 4.36 10.22
CA THR A 124 -1.28 3.84 8.88
C THR A 124 -2.31 2.73 8.97
N GLU A 125 -3.48 2.93 8.38
CA GLU A 125 -4.38 1.82 8.07
C GLU A 125 -3.66 0.80 7.18
N VAL A 126 -3.37 -0.37 7.73
CA VAL A 126 -2.92 -1.52 6.95
C VAL A 126 -4.09 -1.92 6.03
N PRO A 127 -3.86 -2.26 4.75
CA PRO A 127 -4.89 -2.89 3.93
C PRO A 127 -5.38 -4.17 4.65
N VAL A 128 -6.57 -4.11 5.27
CA VAL A 128 -7.18 -5.27 5.90
C VAL A 128 -7.64 -6.19 4.77
N THR A 129 -6.87 -7.23 4.47
CA THR A 129 -7.42 -8.40 3.77
C THR A 129 -8.40 -9.09 4.72
N LYS A 130 -9.66 -8.68 4.66
CA LYS A 130 -10.77 -9.33 5.36
C LYS A 130 -10.87 -10.77 4.85
N PRO A 131 -10.73 -11.82 5.67
CA PRO A 131 -11.28 -13.12 5.33
C PRO A 131 -12.80 -12.99 5.40
N GLN A 132 -13.46 -13.09 4.25
CA GLN A 132 -14.92 -13.17 4.15
C GLN A 132 -15.36 -14.50 4.78
N ASN A 133 -15.83 -14.45 6.03
CA ASN A 133 -16.69 -15.50 6.55
C ASN A 133 -17.91 -14.82 7.17
N ASP A 134 -18.97 -14.75 6.38
CA ASP A 134 -20.26 -14.24 6.80
C ASP A 134 -20.88 -15.27 7.74
N ASN A 135 -21.18 -14.84 8.98
CA ASN A 135 -22.24 -15.29 9.90
C ASN A 135 -21.77 -15.19 11.36
N VAL A 136 -21.88 -13.99 11.97
CA VAL A 136 -21.96 -13.87 13.42
C VAL A 136 -23.09 -12.91 13.78
N ILE A 137 -24.16 -13.48 14.32
CA ILE A 137 -25.26 -12.77 14.96
C ILE A 137 -24.72 -12.19 16.26
N VAL A 138 -24.72 -10.87 16.38
CA VAL A 138 -24.32 -10.15 17.60
C VAL A 138 -25.49 -10.18 18.58
N THR A 139 -25.34 -10.88 19.71
CA THR A 139 -26.19 -10.69 20.89
C THR A 139 -25.30 -10.23 22.03
N SER A 140 -25.54 -9.01 22.51
CA SER A 140 -24.84 -8.40 23.64
C SER A 140 -25.45 -8.86 24.96
N ALA A 141 -24.60 -9.26 25.91
CA ALA A 141 -24.88 -9.13 27.34
C ALA A 141 -23.52 -8.99 28.06
N GLU A 142 -23.37 -7.89 28.80
CA GLU A 142 -22.23 -7.60 29.66
C GLU A 142 -22.25 -8.54 30.88
N ASP A 143 -21.17 -9.29 31.10
CA ASP A 143 -20.92 -10.01 32.35
C ASP A 143 -19.94 -9.19 33.22
N LEU A 144 -20.44 -8.71 34.36
CA LEU A 144 -19.80 -7.74 35.25
C LEU A 144 -18.80 -8.37 36.24
N ASN A 145 -18.37 -9.63 36.09
CA ASN A 145 -17.54 -10.31 37.10
C ASN A 145 -16.22 -10.95 36.62
N ASN A 146 -15.64 -10.52 35.50
CA ASN A 146 -14.32 -11.02 35.09
C ASN A 146 -13.15 -10.13 35.60
N PRO A 147 -12.26 -10.62 36.49
CA PRO A 147 -11.13 -9.85 37.02
C PRO A 147 -9.97 -9.67 36.04
N ASN A 148 -10.10 -10.08 34.77
CA ASN A 148 -9.07 -9.87 33.77
C ASN A 148 -9.66 -9.37 32.44
N PRO A 149 -9.73 -8.05 32.20
CA PRO A 149 -10.14 -7.52 30.93
C PRO A 149 -9.00 -7.67 29.91
N SER A 150 -9.16 -8.60 28.96
CA SER A 150 -8.48 -8.49 27.68
C SER A 150 -9.04 -7.26 26.97
N PRO A 151 -8.23 -6.28 26.52
CA PRO A 151 -8.76 -5.05 25.96
C PRO A 151 -9.49 -5.36 24.64
N SER A 152 -10.81 -5.24 24.68
CA SER A 152 -11.72 -5.32 23.54
C SER A 152 -11.50 -4.10 22.64
N MET A 153 -11.20 -4.36 21.37
CA MET A 153 -11.17 -3.36 20.30
C MET A 153 -12.58 -2.79 20.11
N ILE A 154 -12.75 -1.50 20.38
CA ILE A 154 -14.02 -0.79 20.19
C ILE A 154 -14.12 -0.35 18.73
N TYR A 155 -15.07 -0.91 17.98
CA TYR A 155 -15.53 -0.36 16.70
C TYR A 155 -16.78 0.50 16.97
N TYR A 156 -16.69 1.80 16.72
CA TYR A 156 -17.87 2.67 16.68
C TYR A 156 -18.51 2.62 15.30
N LYS A 157 -19.83 2.44 15.30
CA LYS A 157 -20.74 2.48 14.15
C LYS A 157 -21.13 3.91 13.82
#